data_AF-A0A835LPZ3-F1
#
_entry.id   AF-A0A835LPZ3-F1
#
_cell.length_a   1.000
_cell.length_b   1.000
_cell.length_c   1.000
_cell.angle_alpha   90.00
_cell.angle_beta   90.00
_cell.angle_gamma   90.00
#
_symmetry.space_group_name_H-M   'P 1'
#
loop_
_entity.id
_entity.type
_entity.pdbx_description
1 polymer ?
#
loop_
_entity_poly.entity_id
_entity_poly.type
_entity_poly.pdbx_seq_one_letter_code
_entity_poly.pdbx_strand_id
1 'polypeptide(L)' 'MKLLGEKTGRKGHLSIATEIFEVAPSLFMVELRKSQGDTLEFHKSISIGLGDIVWKLGEDTKKITDGAVAVAVAPLL' A
#
# COMPACT_ATOMS: atom_id res chain seq x y z
N MET A 1 -2.21 11.74 -1.63
CA MET A 1 -1.51 11.72 -2.94
C MET A 1 -2.12 10.64 -3.85
N LYS A 2 -1.92 10.70 -5.17
CA LYS A 2 -2.40 9.69 -6.13
C LYS A 2 -1.23 9.18 -6.97
N LEU A 3 -1.00 7.87 -6.97
CA LEU A 3 0.02 7.19 -7.76
C LEU A 3 -0.63 6.55 -8.98
N LEU A 4 -0.06 6.75 -10.15
CA LEU A 4 -0.52 6.14 -11.40
C LEU A 4 0.55 5.17 -11.89
N GLY A 5 0.15 3.93 -12.17
CA GLY A 5 1.02 2.93 -12.78
C GLY A 5 1.36 3.33 -14.21
N GLU A 6 2.61 3.08 -14.61
CA GLU A 6 3.11 3.39 -15.95
C GLU A 6 2.51 2.48 -17.03
N LYS A 7 2.24 1.22 -16.68
CA LYS A 7 1.71 0.21 -17.61
C LYS A 7 0.19 0.18 -17.56
N THR A 8 -0.44 0.10 -18.72
CA THR A 8 -1.89 -0.13 -18.84
C THR A 8 -2.19 -1.63 -18.69
N GLY A 9 -2.98 -1.98 -17.68
CA GLY A 9 -3.49 -3.33 -17.47
C GLY A 9 -4.82 -3.58 -18.20
N ARG A 10 -5.46 -4.72 -17.93
CA ARG A 10 -6.75 -5.09 -18.54
C ARG A 10 -7.87 -4.11 -18.20
N LYS A 11 -7.85 -3.57 -16.97
CA LYS A 11 -8.81 -2.55 -16.48
C LYS A 11 -8.26 -1.12 -16.58
N GLY A 12 -7.34 -0.86 -17.51
CA GLY A 12 -6.69 0.43 -17.67
C GLY A 12 -5.49 0.59 -16.75
N HIS A 13 -5.01 1.83 -16.58
CA HIS A 13 -3.90 2.10 -15.67
C HIS A 13 -4.31 1.83 -14.22
N LEU A 14 -3.43 1.15 -13.48
CA LEU A 14 -3.54 1.03 -12.04
C LEU A 14 -3.41 2.41 -11.41
N SER A 15 -4.34 2.77 -10.54
CA SER A 15 -4.33 4.05 -9.85
C SER A 15 -4.56 3.84 -8.36
N ILE A 16 -3.68 4.39 -7.52
CA ILE A 16 -3.67 4.20 -6.07
C ILE A 16 -3.81 5.57 -5.40
N ALA A 17 -4.79 5.70 -4.51
CA ALA A 17 -4.87 6.84 -3.61
C ALA A 17 -4.12 6.50 -2.32
N THR A 18 -3.34 7.46 -1.81
CA THR A 18 -2.51 7.31 -0.62
C THR A 18 -2.82 8.40 0.39
N GLU A 19 -3.02 8.00 1.65
CA GLU A 19 -3.15 8.89 2.80
C GLU A 19 -2.15 8.46 3.88
N ILE A 20 -1.56 9.43 4.59
CA ILE A 20 -0.55 9.20 5.62
C ILE A 20 -1.08 9.81 6.92
N PHE A 21 -1.02 9.03 7.99
CA PHE A 21 -1.46 9.41 9.33
C PHE A 21 -0.30 9.22 10.31
N GLU A 22 0.03 10.25 11.09
CA GLU A 22 0.91 10.04 12.25
C GLU A 22 0.08 9.39 13.37
N VAL A 23 0.48 8.20 13.80
CA VAL A 23 -0.24 7.43 14.83
C VAL A 23 0.50 7.40 16.17
N ALA A 24 1.80 7.70 16.17
CA ALA A 24 2.61 7.98 17.35
C ALA A 24 3.85 8.81 16.91
N PRO A 25 4.63 9.39 17.85
CA PRO A 25 5.89 10.05 17.49
C PRO A 25 6.76 9.11 16.67
N SER A 26 7.16 9.56 15.47
CA SER A 26 7.94 8.75 14.53
C SER A 26 7.27 7.44 14.08
N LEU A 27 5.95 7.30 14.18
CA LEU A 27 5.23 6.15 13.65
C LEU A 27 4.09 6.62 12.77
N PHE A 28 4.13 6.21 11.51
CA PHE A 28 3.15 6.63 10.51
C PHE A 28 2.39 5.43 9.98
N MET A 29 1.07 5.55 9.85
CA MET A 29 0.23 4.63 9.11
C MET A 29 0.01 5.18 7.71
N VAL A 30 0.27 4.36 6.70
CA VAL A 30 0.03 4.67 5.30
C VAL A 30 -1.14 3.82 4.82
N GLU A 31 -2.23 4.49 4.43
CA GLU A 31 -3.38 3.85 3.79
C GLU A 31 -3.25 3.94 2.27
N LEU A 32 -3.33 2.79 1.60
CA LEU A 32 -3.28 2.64 0.15
C LEU A 32 -4.61 2.09 -0.34
N ARG A 33 -5.28 2.83 -1.22
CA ARG A 33 -6.58 2.45 -1.80
C ARG A 33 -6.49 2.32 -3.30
N LYS A 34 -6.99 1.21 -3.85
CA LYS A 34 -7.14 1.06 -5.30
C LYS A 34 -8.29 1.96 -5.79
N SER A 35 -7.96 2.97 -6.57
CA SER A 35 -8.94 3.88 -7.18
C SER A 35 -9.35 3.46 -8.60
N GLN A 36 -8.46 2.81 -9.37
CA GLN A 36 -8.75 2.27 -10.70
C GLN A 36 -7.77 1.12 -11.03
N GLY A 37 -8.10 0.29 -12.02
CA GLY A 37 -7.25 -0.79 -12.52
C GLY A 37 -7.50 -2.16 -11.88
N ASP A 38 -6.63 -3.10 -12.20
CA ASP A 38 -6.77 -4.51 -11.81
C ASP A 38 -6.40 -4.75 -10.35
N THR A 39 -7.27 -5.48 -9.64
CA THR A 39 -7.03 -5.82 -8.22
C THR A 39 -5.79 -6.71 -8.05
N LEU A 40 -5.57 -7.68 -8.95
CA LEU A 40 -4.37 -8.53 -8.87
C LEU A 40 -3.07 -7.73 -9.08
N GLU A 41 -3.09 -6.74 -9.99
CA GLU A 41 -1.95 -5.84 -10.20
C GLU A 41 -1.70 -4.96 -8.97
N PHE A 42 -2.78 -4.42 -8.37
CA PHE A 42 -2.70 -3.71 -7.08
C PHE A 42 -2.02 -4.57 -6.02
N HIS A 43 -2.53 -5.77 -5.75
CA HIS A 43 -1.98 -6.66 -4.73
C HIS A 43 -0.50 -6.99 -4.97
N LYS A 44 -0.12 -7.26 -6.22
CA LYS A 44 1.27 -7.59 -6.59
C LYS A 44 2.19 -6.39 -6.37
N SER A 45 1.78 -5.19 -6.79
CA SER A 45 2.57 -3.97 -6.63
C SER A 45 2.86 -3.65 -5.16
N ILE A 46 1.85 -3.74 -4.30
CA ILE A 46 1.97 -3.47 -2.87
C ILE A 46 2.80 -4.57 -2.16
N SER A 47 2.64 -5.83 -2.57
CA SER A 47 3.34 -6.94 -1.93
C SER A 47 4.84 -6.98 -2.23
N ILE A 48 5.26 -6.54 -3.40
CA ILE A 48 6.67 -6.51 -3.81
C ILE A 48 7.34 -5.19 -3.37
N GLY A 49 6.66 -4.06 -3.52
CA GLY A 49 7.28 -2.74 -3.38
C GLY A 49 7.47 -2.22 -1.95
N LEU A 50 6.88 -2.85 -0.94
CA LEU A 50 6.89 -2.33 0.44
C LEU A 50 7.67 -3.20 1.44
N GLY A 51 8.38 -4.23 0.98
CA GLY A 51 9.01 -5.24 1.84
C GLY A 51 9.96 -4.67 2.90
N ASP A 52 10.66 -3.58 2.57
CA ASP A 52 11.75 -2.99 3.38
C ASP A 52 11.29 -1.89 4.34
N ILE A 53 10.06 -1.37 4.16
CA ILE A 53 9.54 -0.22 4.93
C ILE A 53 8.33 -0.56 5.81
N VAL A 54 7.75 -1.75 5.62
CA VAL A 54 6.60 -2.23 6.41
C VAL A 54 7.12 -2.72 7.77
N TRP A 55 6.59 -2.13 8.83
CA TRP A 55 6.73 -2.68 10.18
C TRP A 55 5.97 -4.00 10.29
N LYS A 56 6.67 -5.10 10.63
CA LYS A 56 6.08 -6.44 10.75
C LYS A 56 5.87 -6.79 12.23
N LEU A 57 4.63 -6.96 12.64
CA LEU A 57 4.28 -7.46 13.98
C LEU A 57 3.92 -8.96 13.88
N GLY A 58 4.88 -9.85 14.13
CA GLY A 58 4.68 -11.30 14.02
C GLY A 58 4.32 -11.78 12.60
N GLU A 59 4.08 -13.09 12.43
CA GLU A 59 3.89 -13.71 11.11
C GLU A 59 2.56 -13.33 10.39
N ASP A 60 1.61 -12.66 11.05
CA ASP A 60 0.21 -12.63 10.61
C ASP A 60 -0.41 -11.22 10.45
N THR A 61 0.18 -10.35 9.64
CA THR A 61 -0.50 -9.09 9.27
C THR A 61 -0.45 -8.77 7.78
N LYS A 62 -1.19 -9.56 6.98
CA LYS A 62 -1.72 -9.09 5.68
C LYS A 62 -3.20 -9.43 5.55
N LYS A 63 -4.07 -8.65 6.20
CA LYS A 63 -5.48 -8.60 5.80
C LYS A 63 -5.61 -7.63 4.64
N ILE A 64 -5.48 -8.15 3.42
CA ILE A 64 -5.80 -7.38 2.22
C ILE A 64 -7.31 -7.46 2.03
N THR A 65 -8.02 -6.41 2.39
CA THR A 65 -9.42 -6.22 1.98
C THR A 65 -9.45 -5.74 0.54
N ASP A 66 -10.54 -6.05 -0.17
CA ASP A 66 -10.67 -5.92 -1.63
C ASP A 66 -10.60 -4.44 -2.07
N GLY A 67 -9.39 -3.88 -2.12
CA GLY A 67 -9.11 -2.50 -2.52
C GLY A 67 -8.44 -1.58 -1.48
N ALA A 68 -8.10 -2.03 -0.28
CA ALA A 68 -7.39 -1.20 0.71
C ALA A 68 -6.31 -1.97 1.49
N VAL A 69 -5.17 -1.32 1.73
CA VAL A 69 -4.06 -1.83 2.56
C VAL A 69 -3.59 -0.72 3.49
N ALA A 70 -3.55 -1.00 4.80
CA ALA A 70 -2.94 -0.14 5.80
C ALA A 70 -1.59 -0.71 6.23
N VAL A 71 -0.55 0.12 6.24
CA VAL A 71 0.83 -0.27 6.60
C VAL A 71 1.36 0.69 7.67
N ALA A 72 1.96 0.16 8.73
CA ALA A 72 2.74 0.97 9.68
C ALA A 72 4.19 1.10 9.18
N VAL A 73 4.74 2.31 9.22
CA VAL A 73 6.10 2.66 8.84
C VAL A 73 6.76 3.40 10.00
N ALA A 74 7.91 2.92 10.44
CA ALA A 74 8.78 3.58 11.42
C ALA A 74 10.08 4.03 10.74
N PRO A 75 10.68 5.16 11.12
CA PRO A 75 11.98 5.58 10.62
C PRO A 75 13.04 4.56 11.05
N LEU A 76 13.89 4.20 10.10
CA LEU A 76 15.10 3.42 10.32
C LEU A 76 16.02 4.25 11.23
N LEU A 77 16.28 3.76 12.45
CA LEU A 77 17.37 4.22 13.32
C LEU A 77 18.70 3.62 12.88
#